data_AF-A0A2N5K232-F1
#
_entry.id   AF-A0A2N5K232-F1
#
_cell.length_a   1.000
_cell.length_b   1.000
_cell.length_c   1.000
_cell.angle_alpha   90.00
_cell.angle_beta   90.00
_cell.angle_gamma   90.00
#
_symmetry.space_group_name_H-M   'P 1'
#
loop_
_entity.id
_entity.type
_entity.pdbx_description
1 polymer ?
#
loop_
_entity_poly.entity_id
_entity_poly.type
_entity_poly.pdbx_seq_one_letter_code
_entity_poly.pdbx_strand_id
1 'polypeptide(L)'
;MDIARSIVLFGLAGLAEIGGGYLMWQWLREGRPVWVGIVGAIVVVLYGIIPTLQPATLDFGRVYAAYGGAFIVLSLLWGWLVD
;
A
#
# COMPACT_ATOMS: atom_id res chain seq x y z
N MET A 1 -19.03 -9.96 -6.49
CA MET A 1 -17.59 -9.77 -6.24
C MET A 1 -17.24 -10.65 -5.06
N ASP A 2 -16.25 -11.52 -5.18
CA ASP A 2 -15.89 -12.42 -4.09
C ASP A 2 -15.19 -11.64 -2.99
N ILE A 3 -15.62 -11.81 -1.73
CA ILE A 3 -15.03 -11.16 -0.55
C ILE A 3 -13.51 -11.38 -0.51
N ALA A 4 -13.06 -12.57 -0.92
CA ALA A 4 -11.66 -12.92 -1.07
C ALA A 4 -10.90 -11.93 -1.96
N ARG A 5 -11.49 -11.48 -3.07
CA ARG A 5 -10.87 -10.50 -3.98
C ARG A 5 -10.65 -9.16 -3.30
N SER A 6 -11.63 -8.66 -2.55
CA SER A 6 -11.52 -7.38 -1.84
C SER A 6 -10.46 -7.43 -0.75
N ILE A 7 -10.36 -8.54 -0.02
CA ILE A 7 -9.30 -8.74 0.99
C ILE A 7 -7.92 -8.73 0.34
N VAL A 8 -7.75 -9.46 -0.77
CA VAL A 8 -6.48 -9.49 -1.52
C VAL A 8 -6.11 -8.09 -2.01
N LEU A 9 -7.06 -7.34 -2.57
CA LEU A 9 -6.82 -5.97 -3.04
C LEU A 9 -6.40 -5.03 -1.91
N PHE A 10 -6.99 -5.15 -0.71
CA PHE A 10 -6.55 -4.35 0.46
C PHE A 10 -5.15 -4.75 0.93
N GLY A 11 -4.84 -6.04 0.95
CA GLY A 11 -3.48 -6.52 1.25
C GLY A 11 -2.46 -5.96 0.27
N LEU A 12 -2.74 -6.05 -1.04
CA LEU A 12 -1.86 -5.53 -2.09
C LEU A 12 -1.68 -4.01 -2.02
N ALA A 13 -2.77 -3.27 -1.81
CA ALA A 13 -2.70 -1.82 -1.66
C ALA A 13 -1.85 -1.44 -0.44
N GLY A 14 -2.06 -2.08 0.73
CA GLY A 14 -1.30 -1.79 1.94
C GLY A 14 0.18 -2.12 1.80
N LEU A 15 0.51 -3.25 1.17
CA LEU A 15 1.90 -3.61 0.86
C LEU A 15 2.55 -2.62 -0.11
N ALA A 16 1.83 -2.17 -1.13
CA ALA A 16 2.34 -1.18 -2.08
C ALA A 16 2.55 0.18 -1.40
N GLU A 17 1.64 0.62 -0.55
CA GLU A 17 1.76 1.90 0.16
C GLU A 17 2.94 1.89 1.15
N ILE A 18 2.98 0.91 2.05
CA ILE A 18 4.05 0.79 3.06
C ILE A 18 5.39 0.50 2.40
N GLY A 19 5.42 -0.47 1.48
CA GLY A 19 6.65 -0.85 0.77
C GLY A 19 7.18 0.27 -0.11
N GLY A 20 6.30 0.97 -0.83
CA GLY A 20 6.67 2.14 -1.63
C GLY A 20 7.26 3.27 -0.77
N GLY A 21 6.62 3.57 0.37
CA GLY A 21 7.13 4.52 1.36
C GLY A 21 8.47 4.10 1.97
N TYR A 22 8.63 2.82 2.29
CA TYR A 22 9.87 2.25 2.80
C TYR A 22 11.02 2.38 1.78
N LEU A 23 10.79 2.09 0.50
CA LEU A 23 11.81 2.27 -0.55
C LEU A 23 12.21 3.75 -0.73
N MET A 24 11.26 4.68 -0.58
CA MET A 24 11.55 6.11 -0.57
C MET A 24 12.39 6.50 0.65
N TRP A 25 12.09 5.94 1.83
CA TRP A 25 12.88 6.13 3.04
C TRP A 25 14.31 5.63 2.85
N GLN A 26 14.48 4.41 2.36
CA GLN A 26 15.76 3.80 2.05
C GLN A 26 16.61 4.69 1.12
N TRP A 27 16.01 5.25 0.07
CA TRP A 27 16.72 6.17 -0.82
C TRP A 27 17.12 7.48 -0.13
N LEU A 28 16.16 8.19 0.47
CA LEU A 28 16.37 9.55 0.94
C LEU A 28 17.09 9.64 2.30
N ARG A 29 16.91 8.64 3.17
CA ARG A 29 17.45 8.64 4.54
C ARG A 29 18.65 7.72 4.71
N GLU A 30 18.71 6.61 3.99
CA GLU A 30 19.75 5.59 4.19
C GLU A 30 20.80 5.54 3.08
N GLY A 31 20.72 6.48 2.12
CA GLY A 31 21.72 6.61 1.06
C GLY A 31 21.70 5.47 0.05
N ARG A 32 20.58 4.73 -0.05
CA ARG A 32 20.41 3.72 -1.12
C ARG A 32 20.42 4.40 -2.50
N PRO A 33 20.72 3.64 -3.57
CA PRO A 33 20.75 4.19 -4.92
C PRO A 33 19.42 4.81 -5.37
N VAL A 34 19.48 5.82 -6.26
CA VAL A 34 18.30 6.52 -6.80
C VAL A 34 17.24 5.59 -7.39
N TRP A 35 17.65 4.49 -8.03
CA TRP A 35 16.70 3.54 -8.61
C TRP A 35 15.75 2.93 -7.56
N VAL A 36 16.19 2.79 -6.30
CA VAL A 36 15.35 2.31 -5.19
C VAL A 36 14.20 3.28 -4.94
N GLY A 37 14.50 4.58 -4.92
CA GLY A 37 13.49 5.63 -4.82
C GLY A 37 12.56 5.67 -6.03
N ILE A 38 13.07 5.50 -7.25
CA ILE A 38 12.23 5.44 -8.46
C ILE A 38 11.25 4.27 -8.38
N VAL A 39 11.72 3.08 -7.97
CA VAL A 39 10.85 1.93 -7.78
C VAL A 39 9.82 2.22 -6.67
N GLY A 40 10.24 2.79 -5.54
CA GLY A 40 9.34 3.21 -4.47
C GLY A 40 8.23 4.14 -4.96
N ALA A 41 8.58 5.18 -5.72
CA ALA A 41 7.63 6.11 -6.31
C ALA A 41 6.65 5.43 -7.27
N ILE A 42 7.13 4.53 -8.14
CA ILE A 42 6.26 3.76 -9.04
C ILE A 42 5.28 2.90 -8.24
N VAL A 43 5.75 2.23 -7.18
CA VAL A 43 4.91 1.40 -6.32
C VAL A 43 3.83 2.25 -5.62
N VAL A 44 4.17 3.45 -5.14
CA VAL A 44 3.18 4.38 -4.54
C VAL A 44 2.14 4.83 -5.57
N VAL A 45 2.54 5.10 -6.81
CA VAL A 45 1.59 5.42 -7.88
C VAL A 45 0.66 4.25 -8.16
N LEU A 46 1.20 3.02 -8.24
CA LEU A 46 0.41 1.80 -8.42
C LEU A 46 -0.56 1.59 -7.26
N TYR A 47 -0.14 1.88 -6.02
CA TYR A 47 -1.03 1.88 -4.87
C TYR A 47 -2.27 2.74 -5.12
N GLY A 48 -2.14 3.97 -5.62
CA GLY A 48 -3.29 4.84 -5.90
C GLY A 48 -4.31 4.25 -6.89
N ILE A 49 -3.89 3.27 -7.71
CA ILE A 49 -4.75 2.59 -8.69
C ILE A 49 -5.46 1.39 -8.05
N ILE A 50 -4.83 0.66 -7.13
CA ILE A 50 -5.36 -0.62 -6.59
C ILE A 50 -6.73 -0.47 -5.91
N PRO A 51 -7.00 0.53 -5.05
CA PRO A 51 -8.31 0.75 -4.45
C PRO A 51 -9.43 1.00 -5.48
N THR A 52 -9.10 1.52 -6.67
CA THR A 52 -10.10 1.77 -7.73
C THR A 52 -10.66 0.47 -8.33
N LEU A 53 -9.99 -0.67 -8.09
CA LEU A 53 -10.42 -2.00 -8.54
C LEU A 53 -11.47 -2.63 -7.60
N GLN A 54 -11.81 -1.97 -6.50
CA GLN A 54 -12.91 -2.37 -5.62
C GLN A 54 -14.27 -2.18 -6.31
N PRO A 55 -15.36 -2.81 -5.80
CA PRO A 55 -16.66 -2.74 -6.46
C PRO A 55 -17.13 -1.30 -6.66
N ALA A 56 -17.54 -0.96 -7.89
CA ALA A 56 -18.07 0.38 -8.22
C ALA A 56 -19.37 0.72 -7.46
N THR A 57 -20.02 -0.28 -6.85
CA THR A 57 -21.19 -0.10 -5.99
C THR A 57 -20.84 0.39 -4.57
N LEU A 58 -19.56 0.44 -4.21
CA LEU A 58 -19.11 0.94 -2.91
C LEU A 58 -18.65 2.40 -3.03
N ASP A 59 -19.06 3.23 -2.09
CA ASP A 59 -18.63 4.61 -2.01
C ASP A 59 -17.15 4.70 -1.63
N PHE A 60 -16.44 5.65 -2.26
CA PHE A 60 -15.02 5.92 -1.99
C PHE A 60 -14.74 6.04 -0.48
N GLY A 61 -15.53 6.83 0.25
CA GLY A 61 -15.30 7.06 1.68
C GLY A 61 -15.37 5.80 2.52
N ARG A 62 -16.24 4.85 2.16
CA ARG A 62 -16.38 3.57 2.88
C ARG A 62 -15.20 2.64 2.60
N VAL A 63 -14.79 2.57 1.34
CA VAL A 63 -13.61 1.79 0.92
C VAL A 63 -12.36 2.35 1.59
N TYR A 64 -12.17 3.68 1.56
CA TYR A 64 -11.00 4.34 2.11
C TYR A 64 -10.93 4.24 3.64
N ALA A 65 -12.07 4.32 4.33
CA ALA A 65 -12.12 4.11 5.78
C ALA A 65 -11.75 2.67 6.19
N ALA A 66 -12.28 1.67 5.48
CA ALA A 66 -11.93 0.26 5.72
C ALA A 66 -10.44 0.00 5.43
N TYR A 67 -9.94 0.59 4.34
CA TYR A 67 -8.54 0.51 3.95
C TYR A 67 -7.62 1.13 5.01
N GLY A 68 -7.97 2.28 5.59
CA GLY A 68 -7.22 2.88 6.69
C GLY A 68 -7.09 1.96 7.92
N GLY A 69 -8.15 1.21 8.25
CA GLY A 69 -8.10 0.18 9.30
C GLY A 69 -7.15 -0.96 8.96
N ALA A 70 -7.22 -1.50 7.73
CA ALA A 70 -6.31 -2.54 7.26
C ALA A 70 -4.84 -2.06 7.23
N PHE A 71 -4.62 -0.81 6.82
CA PHE A 71 -3.31 -0.17 6.76
C PHE A 71 -2.61 -0.13 8.12
N ILE A 72 -3.35 0.18 9.19
CA ILE A 72 -2.79 0.16 10.56
C ILE A 72 -2.26 -1.24 10.90
N VAL A 73 -3.07 -2.28 10.68
CA VAL A 73 -2.67 -3.66 10.98
C VAL A 73 -1.45 -4.08 10.15
N LEU A 74 -1.46 -3.77 8.86
CA LEU A 74 -0.34 -4.07 7.97
C LEU A 74 0.94 -3.30 8.34
N SER A 75 0.82 -2.05 8.78
CA SER A 75 1.97 -1.24 9.23
C SER A 75 2.61 -1.84 10.49
N LEU A 76 1.79 -2.29 11.44
CA LEU A 76 2.28 -2.98 12.63
C LEU A 76 2.98 -4.30 12.29
N LEU A 77 2.43 -5.08 11.35
CA LEU A 77 3.05 -6.32 10.87
C LEU A 77 4.37 -6.04 10.13
N TRP A 78 4.41 -4.99 9.30
CA TRP A 78 5.61 -4.60 8.58
C TRP A 78 6.74 -4.22 9.53
N GLY A 79 6.45 -3.37 10.52
CA GLY A 79 7.41 -2.97 11.54
C GLY A 79 7.80 -4.06 12.55
N TRP A 80 7.26 -5.28 12.40
CA TRP A 80 7.72 -6.45 13.16
C TRP A 80 8.53 -7.42 12.30
N LEU A 81 8.26 -7.46 10.99
CA LEU A 81 8.85 -8.44 10.07
C LEU A 81 10.01 -7.89 9.24
N VAL A 82 9.99 -6.59 8.93
CA VAL A 82 10.91 -5.97 7.96
C VAL A 82 11.81 -4.93 8.61
N ASP A 83 11.23 -4.07 9.44
CA ASP A 83 11.93 -3.12 10.30
C ASP A 83 12.08 -3.73 11.70
#